data_AF-A0A835N7Q5-F1
#
_entry.id   AF-A0A835N7Q5-F1
#
_cell.length_a   1.000
_cell.length_b   1.000
_cell.length_c   1.000
_cell.angle_alpha   90.00
_cell.angle_beta   90.00
_cell.angle_gamma   90.00
#
_symmetry.space_group_name_H-M   'P 1'
#
loop_
_entity.id
_entity.type
_entity.pdbx_description
1 polymer ?
#
loop_
_entity_poly.entity_id
_entity_poly.type
_entity_poly.pdbx_seq_one_letter_code
_entity_poly.pdbx_strand_id
1 'polypeptide(L)'
;MAEQTEKAFLKQPRVFLSSKKSAKGKRPGKGGNRFWKSIGLGFKTPRDAIEGTYIDKKCPFTGTVSVRGRILAGDHVTIGQCRPLSKTVRFNVLKVIPAGSSGGAKKVFTAM
;
A
#
# COMPACT_ATOMS: atom_id res chain seq x y z
N MET A 1 -14.98 9.35 8.19
CA MET A 1 -14.71 7.98 8.68
C MET A 1 -14.30 7.14 7.49
N ALA A 2 -13.42 6.14 7.65
CA ALA A 2 -13.19 5.20 6.54
C ALA A 2 -14.51 4.51 6.21
N GLU A 3 -14.81 4.34 4.92
CA GLU A 3 -16.03 3.68 4.47
C GLU A 3 -16.01 2.22 4.97
N GLN A 4 -16.88 1.89 5.92
CA GLN A 4 -16.96 0.57 6.50
C GLN A 4 -18.01 -0.23 5.72
N THR A 5 -17.58 -0.79 4.59
CA THR A 5 -18.44 -1.59 3.71
C THR A 5 -18.57 -3.04 4.15
N GLU A 6 -17.63 -3.54 4.96
CA GLU A 6 -17.59 -4.93 5.41
C GLU A 6 -18.24 -5.14 6.79
N LYS A 7 -18.76 -6.36 7.02
CA LYS A 7 -19.33 -6.79 8.31
C LYS A 7 -18.30 -6.77 9.45
N ALA A 8 -17.02 -6.96 9.14
CA ALA A 8 -15.95 -6.94 10.12
C ALA A 8 -15.50 -5.50 10.38
N PHE A 9 -15.24 -5.15 11.65
CA PHE A 9 -14.64 -3.87 11.98
C PHE A 9 -13.20 -3.80 11.50
N LEU A 10 -12.98 -3.03 10.43
CA LEU A 10 -11.67 -2.82 9.84
C LEU A 10 -10.89 -1.78 10.64
N LYS A 11 -9.74 -2.17 11.19
CA LYS A 11 -8.76 -1.27 11.80
C LYS A 11 -7.34 -1.71 11.48
N GLN A 12 -6.41 -0.76 11.49
CA GLN A 12 -4.98 -1.09 11.44
C GLN A 12 -4.57 -1.77 12.77
N PRO A 13 -3.84 -2.90 12.74
CA PRO A 13 -3.51 -3.67 13.94
C PRO A 13 -2.57 -2.93 14.90
N ARG A 14 -1.76 -2.00 14.38
CA ARG A 14 -0.78 -1.21 15.14
C ARG A 14 -1.31 0.13 15.64
N VAL A 15 -2.58 0.44 15.37
CA VAL A 15 -3.21 1.72 15.65
C VAL A 15 -4.32 1.54 16.67
N PHE A 16 -4.24 2.31 17.76
CA PHE A 16 -5.27 2.34 18.78
C PHE A 16 -6.22 3.53 18.55
N LEU A 17 -7.44 3.27 18.08
CA LEU A 17 -8.40 4.31 17.68
C LEU A 17 -9.02 5.07 18.87
N SER A 18 -9.21 4.43 20.02
CA SER A 18 -9.90 5.00 21.18
C SER A 18 -8.96 5.75 22.14
N SER A 19 -8.00 6.51 21.61
CA SER A 19 -7.16 7.35 22.46
C SER A 19 -7.94 8.55 23.00
N LYS A 20 -7.74 8.86 24.29
CA LYS A 20 -8.38 10.00 24.99
C LYS A 20 -7.76 11.37 24.62
N LYS A 21 -6.84 11.42 23.65
CA LYS A 21 -6.15 12.66 23.25
C LYS A 21 -7.02 13.54 22.35
N SER A 22 -6.90 14.86 22.54
CA SER A 22 -7.63 15.89 21.78
C SER A 22 -7.29 15.83 20.28
N ALA A 23 -8.22 16.33 19.47
CA ALA A 23 -8.46 16.06 18.04
C ALA A 23 -7.25 16.05 17.07
N LYS A 24 -6.09 16.62 17.42
CA LYS A 24 -4.88 16.68 16.55
C LYS A 24 -4.37 15.28 16.16
N GLY A 25 -4.52 14.30 17.05
CA GLY A 25 -4.06 12.92 16.81
C GLY A 25 -5.01 12.05 15.99
N LYS A 26 -6.28 12.41 15.77
CA LYS A 26 -7.28 11.48 15.19
C LYS A 26 -7.38 11.51 13.65
N ARG A 27 -6.74 12.48 13.00
CA ARG A 27 -6.80 12.66 11.53
C ARG A 27 -5.85 11.66 10.83
N PRO A 28 -6.15 11.15 9.63
CA PRO A 28 -5.13 10.49 8.81
C PRO A 28 -4.12 11.53 8.30
N GLY A 29 -2.83 11.19 8.21
CA GLY A 29 -1.77 12.09 7.74
C GLY A 29 -0.58 12.27 8.67
N LYS A 30 0.35 13.16 8.28
CA LYS A 30 1.60 13.46 9.01
C LYS A 30 1.26 14.17 10.34
N GLY A 31 1.17 13.39 11.43
CA GLY A 31 0.82 13.88 12.77
C GLY A 31 -0.46 13.30 13.35
N GLY A 32 -1.13 12.38 12.66
CA GLY A 32 -2.27 11.67 13.22
C GLY A 32 -2.11 10.15 13.29
N ASN A 33 -3.17 9.46 13.69
CA ASN A 33 -3.12 8.09 14.20
C ASN A 33 -3.12 7.02 13.09
N ARG A 34 -2.54 7.29 11.92
CA ARG A 34 -2.42 6.31 10.83
C ARG A 34 -1.02 5.72 10.82
N PHE A 35 -0.94 4.39 10.86
CA PHE A 35 0.34 3.70 10.74
C PHE A 35 0.76 3.61 9.27
N TRP A 36 1.95 4.12 8.98
CA TRP A 36 2.65 3.95 7.71
C TRP A 36 4.12 3.61 8.00
N LYS A 37 4.78 2.94 7.06
CA LYS A 37 6.21 2.63 7.13
C LYS A 37 6.89 2.81 5.77
N SER A 38 8.19 3.10 5.81
CA SER A 38 9.06 2.97 4.65
C SER A 38 9.40 1.49 4.44
N ILE A 39 9.36 1.04 3.18
CA ILE A 39 9.69 -0.34 2.79
C ILE A 39 11.20 -0.51 2.58
N GLY A 40 11.92 0.59 2.34
CA GLY A 40 13.31 0.55 1.86
C GLY A 40 13.37 0.39 0.34
N LEU A 41 14.55 0.03 -0.19
CA LEU A 41 14.77 -0.22 -1.63
C LEU A 41 14.57 1.02 -2.54
N GLY A 42 14.74 2.24 -2.01
CA GLY A 42 14.63 3.48 -2.79
C GLY A 42 13.20 3.92 -3.15
N PHE A 43 12.17 3.21 -2.69
CA PHE A 43 10.78 3.62 -2.93
C PHE A 43 10.34 4.71 -1.97
N LYS A 44 9.82 5.81 -2.54
CA LYS A 44 9.09 6.83 -1.79
C LYS A 44 7.74 6.25 -1.37
N THR A 45 7.34 6.48 -0.12
CA THR A 45 6.02 6.11 0.37
C THR A 45 4.97 6.95 -0.37
N PRO A 46 3.93 6.34 -0.96
CA PRO A 46 2.91 7.08 -1.69
C PRO A 46 2.11 7.97 -0.74
N ARG A 47 1.68 9.15 -1.20
CA ARG A 47 0.85 10.08 -0.40
C ARG A 47 -0.44 9.41 0.06
N ASP A 48 -1.03 8.56 -0.77
CA ASP A 48 -2.22 7.78 -0.44
C ASP A 48 -2.03 6.87 0.77
N ALA A 49 -0.83 6.34 1.00
CA ALA A 49 -0.55 5.55 2.21
C ALA A 49 -0.49 6.42 3.47
N ILE A 50 -0.03 7.66 3.34
CA ILE A 50 0.14 8.61 4.46
C ILE A 50 -1.19 9.25 4.84
N GLU A 51 -1.95 9.73 3.85
CA GLU A 51 -3.14 10.56 4.05
C GLU A 51 -4.45 9.81 3.77
N GLY A 52 -4.39 8.69 3.05
CA GLY A 52 -5.58 7.90 2.73
C GLY A 52 -6.28 7.32 3.96
N THR A 53 -7.51 6.87 3.76
CA THR A 53 -8.35 6.28 4.82
C THR A 53 -8.54 4.77 4.67
N TYR A 54 -8.08 4.16 3.58
CA TYR A 54 -8.22 2.73 3.32
C TYR A 54 -7.53 1.87 4.39
N ILE A 55 -8.07 0.69 4.65
CA ILE A 55 -7.54 -0.26 5.64
C ILE A 55 -7.22 -1.57 4.93
N ASP A 56 -5.96 -1.71 4.53
CA ASP A 56 -5.45 -2.93 3.90
C ASP A 56 -4.34 -3.56 4.75
N LYS A 57 -4.58 -4.79 5.22
CA LYS A 57 -3.62 -5.58 6.00
C LYS A 57 -2.49 -6.15 5.13
N LYS A 58 -2.72 -6.27 3.83
CA LYS A 58 -1.78 -6.82 2.83
C LYS A 58 -0.86 -5.75 2.24
N CYS A 59 -1.25 -4.49 2.31
CA CYS A 59 -0.45 -3.36 1.83
C CYS A 59 0.95 -3.34 2.47
N PRO A 60 2.01 -3.12 1.69
CA PRO A 60 3.37 -3.13 2.21
C PRO A 60 3.73 -1.80 2.91
N PHE A 61 2.95 -0.72 2.73
CA PHE A 61 3.18 0.58 3.37
C PHE A 61 2.40 0.78 4.67
N THR A 62 1.17 0.28 4.76
CA THR A 62 0.27 0.48 5.91
C THR A 62 0.03 -0.80 6.71
N GLY A 63 0.47 -1.95 6.19
CA GLY A 63 0.34 -3.26 6.80
C GLY A 63 1.63 -3.83 7.40
N THR A 64 1.54 -5.06 7.91
CA THR A 64 2.68 -5.78 8.52
C THR A 64 3.54 -6.51 7.48
N VAL A 65 3.18 -6.45 6.20
CA VAL A 65 3.84 -7.18 5.11
C VAL A 65 5.20 -6.56 4.80
N SER A 66 6.26 -7.36 4.86
CA SER A 66 7.58 -6.98 4.38
C SER A 66 7.77 -7.41 2.93
N VAL A 67 8.50 -6.60 2.18
CA VAL A 67 8.92 -6.89 0.81
C VAL A 67 10.35 -7.42 0.90
N ARG A 68 10.62 -8.57 0.28
CA ARG A 68 11.92 -9.26 0.25
C ARG A 68 12.08 -9.88 -1.14
N GLY A 69 13.15 -9.55 -1.85
CA GLY A 69 13.46 -10.09 -3.18
C GLY A 69 14.11 -9.05 -4.10
N ARG A 70 14.57 -9.49 -5.28
CA ARG A 70 15.07 -8.61 -6.36
C ARG A 70 13.90 -8.15 -7.22
N ILE A 71 13.94 -6.89 -7.66
CA ILE A 71 12.92 -6.29 -8.53
C ILE A 71 13.48 -6.28 -9.96
N LEU A 72 12.75 -6.89 -10.90
CA LEU A 72 13.09 -6.92 -12.33
C LEU A 72 12.18 -5.93 -13.08
N ALA A 73 12.72 -5.19 -14.05
CA ALA A 73 12.00 -4.16 -14.82
C ALA A 73 11.42 -4.74 -16.13
N GLY A 74 10.22 -4.33 -16.56
CA GLY A 74 9.69 -4.77 -17.87
C GLY A 74 8.30 -4.27 -18.30
N ASP A 75 7.34 -4.12 -17.39
CA ASP A 75 6.10 -3.35 -17.59
C ASP A 75 5.91 -2.54 -16.31
N HIS A 76 5.53 -1.26 -16.41
CA HIS A 76 5.92 -0.32 -15.35
C HIS A 76 5.04 -0.32 -14.08
N VAL A 77 4.72 -1.49 -13.55
CA VAL A 77 4.34 -1.64 -12.15
C VAL A 77 5.49 -2.35 -11.47
N THR A 78 6.20 -1.64 -10.59
CA THR A 78 7.24 -2.22 -9.78
C THR A 78 6.59 -3.12 -8.73
N ILE A 79 6.74 -4.43 -8.90
CA ILE A 79 6.22 -5.45 -7.99
C ILE A 79 7.36 -5.98 -7.13
N GLY A 80 7.13 -6.04 -5.82
CA GLY A 80 8.05 -6.63 -4.85
C GLY A 80 7.58 -8.00 -4.40
N GLN A 81 8.50 -8.94 -4.30
CA GLN A 81 8.24 -10.23 -3.65
C GLN A 81 7.94 -10.01 -2.16
N CYS A 82 6.97 -10.71 -1.61
CA CYS A 82 6.57 -10.63 -0.21
C CYS A 82 6.34 -12.03 0.36
N ARG A 83 6.16 -12.13 1.70
CA ARG A 83 5.76 -13.40 2.32
C ARG A 83 4.44 -13.90 1.70
N PRO A 84 4.18 -15.22 1.61
CA PRO A 84 2.92 -15.74 1.08
C PRO A 84 1.72 -15.10 1.78
N LEU A 85 0.87 -14.41 1.02
CA LEU A 85 -0.35 -13.77 1.52
C LEU A 85 -1.58 -14.65 1.26
N SER A 86 -1.54 -15.48 0.22
CA SER A 86 -2.55 -16.48 -0.11
C SER A 86 -1.91 -17.62 -0.93
N LYS A 87 -2.73 -18.58 -1.41
CA LYS A 87 -2.28 -19.71 -2.24
C LYS A 87 -1.41 -19.27 -3.43
N THR A 88 -1.73 -18.15 -4.06
CA THR A 88 -1.04 -17.65 -5.27
C THR A 88 -0.41 -16.27 -5.09
N VAL A 89 -0.79 -15.50 -4.07
CA VAL A 89 -0.28 -14.13 -3.88
C VAL A 89 1.01 -14.15 -3.06
N ARG A 90 2.14 -14.02 -3.75
CA ARG A 90 3.50 -13.90 -3.19
C ARG A 90 4.20 -12.59 -3.57
N PHE A 91 3.47 -11.69 -4.20
CA PHE A 91 3.98 -10.46 -4.76
C PHE A 91 3.02 -9.30 -4.45
N ASN A 92 3.54 -8.10 -4.19
CA ASN A 92 2.74 -6.91 -3.97
C ASN A 92 3.29 -5.72 -4.76
N VAL A 93 2.39 -4.84 -5.19
CA VAL A 93 2.69 -3.64 -5.95
C VAL A 93 3.35 -2.59 -5.06
N LEU A 94 4.47 -2.04 -5.52
CA LEU A 94 5.26 -1.03 -4.81
C LEU A 94 5.15 0.35 -5.46
N LYS A 95 5.18 0.40 -6.79
CA LYS A 95 5.10 1.64 -7.56
C LYS A 95 4.38 1.39 -8.86
N VAL A 96 3.35 2.16 -9.12
CA VAL A 96 2.75 2.27 -10.46
C VAL A 96 3.46 3.42 -11.16
N ILE A 97 4.10 3.16 -12.30
CA ILE A 97 4.54 4.21 -13.21
C ILE A 97 3.43 4.27 -14.27
N PRO A 98 2.62 5.34 -14.30
CA PRO A 98 1.60 5.47 -15.31
C PRO A 98 2.29 5.64 -16.67
N ALA A 99 2.12 4.68 -17.58
CA ALA A 99 2.31 4.95 -18.99
C ALA A 99 1.18 5.90 -19.41
N GLY A 100 1.52 7.05 -19.99
CA GLY A 100 0.55 8.07 -20.40
C GLY A 100 -0.57 7.44 -21.22
N SER A 101 -1.81 7.77 -20.88
CA SER A 101 -2.99 7.39 -21.63
C SER A 101 -2.87 7.82 -23.08
N SER A 102 -2.65 6.87 -23.98
CA SER A 102 -3.04 7.01 -25.38
C SER A 102 -3.57 5.66 -25.86
N GLY A 103 -4.86 5.67 -26.20
CA GLY A 103 -5.51 4.73 -27.12
C GLY A 103 -5.22 3.23 -26.98
N GLY A 104 -6.20 2.51 -26.44
CA GLY A 104 -6.43 1.11 -26.80
C GLY A 104 -5.56 0.11 -26.07
N ALA A 105 -6.22 -0.75 -25.30
CA ALA A 105 -5.63 -1.94 -24.71
C ALA A 105 -4.95 -2.80 -25.78
N LYS A 106 -3.63 -2.71 -25.89
CA LYS A 106 -2.80 -3.75 -26.50
C LYS A 106 -1.69 -4.05 -25.49
N LYS A 107 -1.73 -5.26 -24.92
CA LYS A 107 -0.62 -5.83 -24.18
C LYS A 107 0.54 -5.98 -25.15
N VAL A 108 1.44 -5.00 -25.19
CA VAL A 108 2.63 -5.05 -26.02
C VAL A 108 3.66 -5.88 -25.26
N PHE A 109 3.96 -7.07 -25.77
CA PHE A 109 5.10 -7.85 -25.28
C PHE A 109 6.37 -7.18 -25.76
N THR A 110 7.07 -6.52 -24.85
CA THR A 110 8.42 -6.01 -25.11
C THR A 110 9.39 -7.06 -24.58
N ALA A 111 10.07 -7.78 -25.48
CA ALA A 111 11.18 -8.65 -25.11
C ALA A 111 12.42 -7.78 -24.88
N MET A 112 13.00 -7.88 -23.68
CA MET A 112 14.37 -7.44 -23.43
C MET A 112 15.15 -8.63 -22.89
#